data_AF-A0A6P0T3T8-F1
#
_entry.id   AF-A0A6P0T3T8-F1
#
_cell.length_a   1.000
_cell.length_b   1.000
_cell.length_c   1.000
_cell.angle_alpha   90.00
_cell.angle_beta   90.00
_cell.angle_gamma   90.00
#
_symmetry.space_group_name_H-M   'P 1'
#
loop_
_entity.id
_entity.type
_entity.pdbx_description
1 polymer ?
#
loop_
_entity_poly.entity_id
_entity_poly.type
_entity_poly.pdbx_seq_one_letter_code
_entity_poly.pdbx_strand_id
1 'polypeptide(L)'
;MLRRTTQSRPRQRRFLWFERIMAAIALINFVLVLFDYSYIPLRDYYLQLAPGPTKAYGEAIKGIEPDRTTDRYLRTVEQVAQSGLANGVDSYVLTSLRQQSRAIIDENPFEVANKTGTLERIKRRMVDRINLELDLPEDQQVESSKEAFDIFWSQEFLTTERYNFFYREIKPLFETNYYRNITAAWFGTSGIPVNRFIIIDIGFILLFAAEFLLRSAILSRRHANTNWLDAMLWRWYDIPLLLPFWQWLRAIPVVIRINQSKLIDLEPIRNRLTRGILASVAVELTEVVILRVIDQVQNMLQTGDMRRTILDTTAGDRYIDLNGVDELQLISQRVTATVLHDVLPKIRPDIELLIQHTVRSALSQNFVYAQIQNIPGVADASTRLSQEIATQLYDALRQGVINVVNDEQGAALTRSLIAKVGSTFREEIQQDQEIEEIEALLGVWLEEIKINYVQRLAEEDIESLQEQTQKIYAITRKSF
;
A
#
# COMPACT_ATOMS: atom_id res chain seq x y z
N MET A 1 16.01 18.70 48.54
CA MET A 1 15.22 17.45 48.62
C MET A 1 14.65 17.14 47.24
N LEU A 2 15.29 16.26 46.47
CA LEU A 2 14.86 15.87 45.13
C LEU A 2 13.98 14.61 45.22
N ARG A 3 12.68 14.77 44.98
CA ARG A 3 11.74 13.64 44.85
C ARG A 3 12.06 12.89 43.55
N ARG A 4 12.71 11.74 43.67
CA ARG A 4 12.78 10.74 42.59
C ARG A 4 11.36 10.25 42.30
N THR A 5 10.83 10.62 41.14
CA THR A 5 9.65 9.97 40.56
C THR A 5 10.06 8.58 40.11
N THR A 6 9.56 7.58 40.83
CA THR A 6 9.68 6.17 40.47
C THR A 6 8.93 5.93 39.16
N GLN A 7 9.67 5.68 38.08
CA GLN A 7 9.11 5.14 36.84
C GLN A 7 8.50 3.77 37.14
N SER A 8 7.16 3.71 37.18
CA SER A 8 6.43 2.45 37.23
C SER A 8 6.28 1.86 35.82
N ARG A 9 7.26 1.04 35.41
CA ARG A 9 7.00 -0.05 34.44
C ARG A 9 7.11 -1.35 35.23
N PRO A 10 6.00 -2.10 35.40
CA PRO A 10 5.73 -3.19 34.46
C PRO A 10 4.23 -3.59 34.38
N ARG A 11 3.49 -3.10 33.37
CA ARG A 11 2.16 -3.64 33.00
C ARG A 11 2.10 -4.26 31.59
N GLN A 12 3.20 -4.17 30.82
CA GLN A 12 3.22 -4.51 29.39
C GLN A 12 3.43 -6.02 29.10
N ARG A 13 4.12 -6.77 29.98
CA ARG A 13 4.41 -8.20 29.77
C ARG A 13 3.19 -9.13 29.93
N ARG A 14 2.25 -8.80 30.82
CA ARG A 14 1.07 -9.64 31.09
C ARG A 14 -0.01 -9.61 30.00
N PHE A 15 0.04 -8.67 29.06
CA PHE A 15 -0.88 -8.68 27.91
C PHE A 15 -0.30 -9.43 26.71
N LEU A 16 1.02 -9.50 26.57
CA LEU A 16 1.68 -10.12 25.42
C LEU A 16 1.40 -11.62 25.26
N TRP A 17 1.32 -12.39 26.36
CA TRP A 17 1.02 -13.83 26.26
C TRP A 17 -0.43 -14.06 25.80
N PHE A 18 -1.38 -13.22 26.26
CA PHE A 18 -2.76 -13.26 25.80
C PHE A 18 -2.86 -12.90 24.31
N GLU A 19 -2.14 -11.85 23.86
CA GLU A 19 -2.08 -11.51 22.43
C GLU A 19 -1.51 -12.67 21.59
N ARG A 20 -0.50 -13.38 22.10
CA ARG A 20 0.08 -14.54 21.41
C ARG A 20 -0.91 -15.70 21.30
N ILE A 21 -1.62 -16.02 22.39
CA ILE A 21 -2.65 -17.07 22.34
C ILE A 21 -3.76 -16.69 21.35
N MET A 22 -4.25 -15.46 21.42
CA MET A 22 -5.31 -14.99 20.54
C MET A 22 -4.87 -14.94 19.07
N ALA A 23 -3.62 -14.56 18.79
CA ALA A 23 -3.04 -14.60 17.45
C ALA A 23 -2.86 -16.04 16.95
N ALA A 24 -2.44 -16.97 17.81
CA ALA A 24 -2.34 -18.39 17.46
C ALA A 24 -3.71 -19.01 17.16
N ILE A 25 -4.74 -18.70 17.96
CA ILE A 25 -6.12 -19.15 17.72
C ILE A 25 -6.65 -18.57 16.40
N ALA A 26 -6.40 -17.28 16.12
CA ALA A 26 -6.77 -16.66 14.85
C ALA A 26 -6.07 -17.30 13.65
N LEU A 27 -4.77 -17.62 13.77
CA LEU A 27 -4.02 -18.33 12.75
C LEU A 27 -4.58 -19.74 12.51
N ILE A 28 -4.86 -20.51 13.57
CA ILE A 28 -5.45 -21.85 13.47
C ILE A 28 -6.81 -21.77 12.76
N ASN A 29 -7.68 -20.83 13.16
CA ASN A 29 -8.96 -20.63 12.50
C ASN A 29 -8.79 -20.30 11.01
N PHE A 30 -7.83 -19.44 10.67
CA PHE A 30 -7.56 -19.09 9.27
C PHE A 30 -7.03 -20.27 8.46
N VAL A 31 -6.15 -21.10 9.02
CA VAL A 31 -5.69 -22.33 8.37
C VAL A 31 -6.86 -23.30 8.14
N LEU A 32 -7.79 -23.44 9.10
CA LEU A 32 -9.00 -24.25 8.92
C LEU A 32 -9.91 -23.69 7.80
N VAL A 33 -10.04 -22.37 7.69
CA VAL A 33 -10.76 -21.71 6.59
C VAL A 33 -10.09 -22.00 5.25
N LEU A 34 -8.76 -21.86 5.16
CA LEU A 34 -8.02 -22.18 3.92
C LEU A 34 -8.17 -23.65 3.53
N PHE A 35 -8.15 -24.56 4.52
CA PHE A 35 -8.45 -25.97 4.31
C PHE A 35 -9.86 -26.14 3.74
N ASP A 36 -10.88 -25.54 4.34
CA ASP A 36 -12.28 -25.62 3.88
C ASP A 36 -12.47 -25.14 2.43
N TYR A 37 -11.77 -24.05 2.05
CA TYR A 37 -11.75 -23.55 0.65
C TYR A 37 -11.04 -24.52 -0.30
N SER A 38 -9.89 -25.05 0.11
CA SER A 38 -9.10 -25.98 -0.70
C SER A 38 -9.69 -27.39 -0.79
N TYR A 39 -10.62 -27.74 0.10
CA TYR A 39 -11.11 -29.10 0.28
C TYR A 39 -11.72 -29.70 -0.99
N ILE A 40 -12.58 -28.96 -1.69
CA ILE A 40 -13.22 -29.48 -2.92
C ILE A 40 -12.21 -29.59 -4.07
N PRO A 41 -11.44 -28.54 -4.43
CA PRO A 41 -10.46 -28.63 -5.51
C PRO A 41 -9.36 -29.67 -5.29
N LEU A 42 -8.91 -29.86 -4.04
CA LEU A 42 -7.81 -30.76 -3.69
C LEU A 42 -8.28 -32.07 -3.05
N ARG A 43 -9.58 -32.40 -3.13
CA ARG A 43 -10.16 -33.58 -2.47
C ARG A 43 -9.43 -34.87 -2.83
N ASP A 44 -9.13 -35.06 -4.11
CA ASP A 44 -8.50 -36.29 -4.60
C ASP A 44 -7.11 -36.49 -4.01
N TYR A 45 -6.37 -35.40 -3.78
CA TYR A 45 -5.09 -35.41 -3.08
C TYR A 45 -5.28 -35.74 -1.59
N TYR A 46 -6.27 -35.13 -0.93
CA TYR A 46 -6.56 -35.42 0.47
C TYR A 46 -7.02 -36.88 0.70
N LEU A 47 -7.75 -37.45 -0.25
CA LEU A 47 -8.14 -38.87 -0.21
C LEU A 47 -6.94 -39.81 -0.29
N GLN A 48 -5.89 -39.45 -1.03
CA GLN A 48 -4.65 -40.23 -1.09
C GLN A 48 -3.85 -40.12 0.20
N LEU A 49 -3.78 -38.93 0.80
CA LEU A 49 -3.00 -38.69 2.02
C LEU A 49 -3.68 -39.24 3.28
N ALA A 50 -4.97 -39.01 3.43
CA ALA A 50 -5.75 -39.35 4.62
C ALA A 50 -7.21 -39.70 4.25
N PRO A 51 -7.47 -40.91 3.72
CA PRO A 51 -8.78 -41.28 3.18
C PRO A 51 -9.91 -41.19 4.20
N GLY A 52 -9.70 -41.72 5.42
CA GLY A 52 -10.71 -41.74 6.48
C GLY A 52 -11.16 -40.35 6.93
N PRO A 53 -10.24 -39.48 7.41
CA PRO A 53 -10.56 -38.11 7.80
C PRO A 53 -11.18 -37.29 6.67
N THR A 54 -10.71 -37.48 5.43
CA THR A 54 -11.24 -36.78 4.26
C THR A 54 -12.68 -37.17 3.97
N LYS A 55 -13.01 -38.47 3.98
CA LYS A 55 -14.40 -38.94 3.81
C LYS A 55 -15.31 -38.41 4.92
N ALA A 56 -14.89 -38.54 6.18
CA ALA A 56 -15.66 -38.06 7.34
C ALA A 56 -15.92 -36.55 7.28
N TYR A 57 -14.93 -35.75 6.88
CA TYR A 57 -15.09 -34.31 6.71
C TYR A 57 -16.04 -33.98 5.56
N GLY A 58 -15.91 -34.67 4.42
CA GLY A 58 -16.81 -34.51 3.28
C GLY A 58 -18.27 -34.75 3.63
N GLU A 59 -18.54 -35.85 4.31
CA GLU A 59 -19.88 -36.25 4.74
C GLU A 59 -20.45 -35.26 5.77
N ALA A 60 -19.70 -34.98 6.85
CA ALA A 60 -20.20 -34.14 7.94
C ALA A 60 -20.32 -32.66 7.56
N ILE A 61 -19.36 -32.12 6.79
CA ILE A 61 -19.21 -30.68 6.56
C ILE A 61 -19.66 -30.27 5.15
N LYS A 62 -19.24 -31.01 4.11
CA LYS A 62 -19.50 -30.62 2.72
C LYS A 62 -20.75 -31.25 2.10
N GLY A 63 -21.46 -32.09 2.86
CA GLY A 63 -22.63 -32.82 2.39
C GLY A 63 -22.31 -33.74 1.21
N ILE A 64 -21.12 -34.34 1.23
CA ILE A 64 -20.66 -35.27 0.21
C ILE A 64 -21.17 -36.66 0.57
N GLU A 65 -21.81 -37.31 -0.38
CA GLU A 65 -22.27 -38.69 -0.29
C GLU A 65 -21.65 -39.50 -1.44
N PRO A 66 -21.46 -40.82 -1.28
CA PRO A 66 -21.12 -41.68 -2.40
C PRO A 66 -22.15 -41.53 -3.53
N ASP A 67 -21.69 -41.40 -4.77
CA ASP A 67 -22.60 -41.34 -5.89
C ASP A 67 -23.32 -42.69 -6.07
N ARG A 68 -24.66 -42.67 -6.20
CA ARG A 68 -25.50 -43.86 -6.14
C ARG A 68 -25.25 -44.83 -7.30
N THR A 69 -24.81 -44.34 -8.45
CA THR A 69 -24.58 -45.15 -9.64
C THR A 69 -23.22 -45.83 -9.54
N THR A 70 -22.17 -45.06 -9.22
CA THR A 70 -20.82 -45.58 -9.07
C THR A 70 -20.64 -46.46 -7.83
N ASP A 71 -21.29 -46.15 -6.69
CA ASP A 71 -21.26 -46.98 -5.49
C ASP A 71 -21.91 -48.36 -5.76
N ARG A 72 -23.06 -48.37 -6.44
CA ARG A 72 -23.73 -49.61 -6.85
C ARG A 72 -22.84 -50.47 -7.73
N TYR A 73 -22.17 -49.86 -8.70
CA TYR A 73 -21.22 -50.54 -9.58
C TYR A 73 -20.07 -51.17 -8.80
N LEU A 74 -19.44 -50.42 -7.89
CA LEU A 74 -18.36 -50.93 -7.05
C LEU A 74 -18.81 -52.08 -6.14
N ARG A 75 -20.03 -52.04 -5.59
CA ARG A 75 -20.60 -53.17 -4.84
C ARG A 75 -20.79 -54.41 -5.72
N THR A 76 -21.23 -54.26 -6.97
CA THR A 76 -21.31 -55.39 -7.91
C THR A 76 -19.91 -55.93 -8.24
N VAL A 77 -18.89 -55.06 -8.36
CA VAL A 77 -17.49 -55.48 -8.54
C VAL A 77 -16.97 -56.27 -7.32
N GLU A 78 -17.41 -55.94 -6.12
CA GLU A 78 -17.03 -56.69 -4.91
C GLU A 78 -17.63 -58.11 -4.88
N GLN A 79 -18.82 -58.32 -5.46
CA GLN A 79 -19.41 -59.65 -5.60
C GLN A 79 -18.56 -60.60 -6.46
N VAL A 80 -17.81 -60.06 -7.42
CA VAL A 80 -16.85 -60.81 -8.26
C VAL A 80 -15.72 -61.39 -7.41
N ALA A 81 -15.18 -60.63 -6.45
CA ALA A 81 -14.15 -61.13 -5.54
C ALA A 81 -14.71 -62.20 -4.59
N GLN A 82 -15.95 -62.03 -4.12
CA GLN A 82 -16.60 -62.93 -3.17
C GLN A 82 -16.99 -64.28 -3.79
N SER A 83 -17.31 -64.31 -5.08
CA SER A 83 -17.68 -65.55 -5.79
C SER A 83 -16.48 -66.47 -6.07
N GLY A 84 -15.25 -65.99 -5.84
CA GLY A 84 -14.03 -66.76 -6.01
C GLY A 84 -13.69 -66.92 -7.50
N LEU A 85 -12.86 -66.01 -8.02
CA LEU A 85 -12.40 -65.95 -9.42
C LEU A 85 -11.85 -67.28 -9.98
N ALA A 86 -11.49 -68.25 -9.13
CA ALA A 86 -11.01 -69.57 -9.51
C ALA A 86 -12.12 -70.57 -9.89
N ASN A 87 -13.35 -70.40 -9.37
CA ASN A 87 -14.47 -71.32 -9.61
C ASN A 87 -15.45 -70.81 -10.69
N GLY A 88 -15.09 -69.69 -11.33
CA GLY A 88 -15.97 -68.96 -12.23
C GLY A 88 -16.91 -68.01 -11.49
N VAL A 89 -17.17 -66.86 -12.11
CA VAL A 89 -18.09 -65.85 -11.58
C VAL A 89 -19.49 -66.11 -12.13
N ASP A 90 -20.53 -65.78 -11.36
CA ASP A 90 -21.92 -65.89 -11.82
C ASP A 90 -22.15 -65.02 -13.07
N SER A 91 -22.70 -65.63 -14.12
CA SER A 91 -23.00 -64.96 -15.39
C SER A 91 -23.97 -63.79 -15.23
N TYR A 92 -24.84 -63.84 -14.21
CA TYR A 92 -25.73 -62.74 -13.86
C TYR A 92 -24.95 -61.51 -13.39
N VAL A 93 -23.94 -61.70 -12.52
CA VAL A 93 -23.09 -60.62 -12.00
C VAL A 93 -22.30 -59.97 -13.13
N LEU A 94 -21.70 -60.77 -14.01
CA LEU A 94 -20.96 -60.28 -15.17
C LEU A 94 -21.84 -59.52 -16.16
N THR A 95 -23.07 -59.99 -16.40
CA THR A 95 -24.04 -59.28 -17.26
C THR A 95 -24.47 -57.96 -16.63
N SER A 96 -24.68 -57.94 -15.32
CA SER A 96 -24.99 -56.71 -14.57
C SER A 96 -23.85 -55.69 -14.68
N LEU A 97 -22.59 -56.11 -14.52
CA LEU A 97 -21.43 -55.22 -14.64
C LEU A 97 -21.30 -54.60 -16.03
N ARG A 98 -21.55 -55.37 -17.09
CA ARG A 98 -21.56 -54.88 -18.47
C ARG A 98 -22.65 -53.82 -18.68
N GLN A 99 -23.87 -54.11 -18.24
CA GLN A 99 -24.98 -53.16 -18.32
C GLN A 99 -24.72 -51.88 -17.53
N GLN A 100 -24.22 -52.00 -16.29
CA GLN A 100 -23.87 -50.85 -15.46
C GLN A 100 -22.71 -50.04 -16.05
N SER A 101 -21.70 -50.69 -16.63
CA SER A 101 -20.58 -50.01 -17.30
C SER A 101 -21.07 -49.17 -18.48
N ARG A 102 -21.95 -49.72 -19.32
CA ARG A 102 -22.58 -48.99 -20.44
C ARG A 102 -23.41 -47.81 -19.94
N ALA A 103 -24.23 -48.00 -18.90
CA ALA A 103 -25.03 -46.93 -18.30
C ALA A 103 -24.15 -45.79 -17.75
N ILE A 104 -23.06 -46.11 -17.06
CA ILE A 104 -22.09 -45.10 -16.57
C ILE A 104 -21.45 -44.33 -17.72
N ILE A 105 -21.10 -45.01 -18.82
CA ILE A 105 -20.50 -44.38 -19.99
C ILE A 105 -21.49 -43.44 -20.69
N ASP A 106 -22.77 -43.83 -20.76
CA ASP A 106 -23.83 -43.07 -21.43
C ASP A 106 -24.36 -41.90 -20.62
N GLU A 107 -24.62 -42.11 -19.33
CA GLU A 107 -25.24 -41.12 -18.45
C GLU A 107 -24.22 -40.18 -17.79
N ASN A 108 -22.93 -40.52 -17.84
CA ASN A 108 -21.84 -39.77 -17.23
C ASN A 108 -22.15 -39.26 -15.79
N PRO A 109 -22.27 -40.16 -14.80
CA PRO A 109 -22.54 -39.77 -13.42
C PRO A 109 -21.41 -38.94 -12.77
N PHE A 110 -20.29 -38.74 -13.46
CA PHE A 110 -19.17 -37.91 -13.00
C PHE A 110 -19.37 -36.42 -13.32
N GLU A 111 -20.31 -36.07 -14.19
CA GLU A 111 -20.56 -34.69 -14.59
C GLU A 111 -21.00 -33.82 -13.40
N VAL A 112 -21.86 -34.35 -12.54
CA VAL A 112 -22.39 -33.66 -11.35
C VAL A 112 -21.27 -33.22 -10.40
N ALA A 113 -20.18 -33.99 -10.33
CA ALA A 113 -19.01 -33.69 -9.52
C ALA A 113 -17.92 -32.89 -10.27
N ASN A 114 -18.20 -32.45 -11.50
CA ASN A 114 -17.24 -31.86 -12.43
C ASN A 114 -16.00 -32.76 -12.67
N LYS A 115 -16.23 -34.07 -12.80
CA LYS A 115 -15.21 -35.11 -12.93
C LYS A 115 -15.30 -35.89 -14.25
N THR A 116 -15.91 -35.32 -15.29
CA THR A 116 -16.00 -35.96 -16.62
C THR A 116 -14.63 -36.43 -17.13
N GLY A 117 -13.55 -35.66 -16.90
CA GLY A 117 -12.19 -36.07 -17.25
C GLY A 117 -11.68 -37.33 -16.52
N THR A 118 -12.21 -37.64 -15.33
CA THR A 118 -11.93 -38.90 -14.64
C THR A 118 -12.60 -40.08 -15.34
N LEU A 119 -13.84 -39.90 -15.81
CA LEU A 119 -14.53 -40.93 -16.60
C LEU A 119 -13.79 -41.21 -17.91
N GLU A 120 -13.33 -40.17 -18.61
CA GLU A 120 -12.53 -40.35 -19.84
C GLU A 120 -11.21 -41.08 -19.57
N ARG A 121 -10.58 -40.83 -18.42
CA ARG A 121 -9.39 -41.59 -17.99
C ARG A 121 -9.71 -43.06 -17.71
N ILE A 122 -10.84 -43.36 -17.08
CA ILE A 122 -11.31 -44.73 -16.86
C ILE A 122 -11.53 -45.44 -18.20
N LYS A 123 -12.30 -44.80 -19.10
CA LYS A 123 -12.60 -45.31 -20.45
C LYS A 123 -11.32 -45.66 -21.20
N ARG A 124 -10.38 -44.71 -21.25
CA ARG A 124 -9.10 -44.89 -21.94
C ARG A 124 -8.26 -46.01 -21.33
N ARG A 125 -8.11 -46.06 -20.00
CA ARG A 125 -7.34 -47.12 -19.32
C ARG A 125 -7.90 -48.52 -19.59
N MET A 126 -9.22 -48.65 -19.67
CA MET A 126 -9.85 -49.92 -19.99
C MET A 126 -9.56 -50.34 -21.42
N VAL A 127 -9.70 -49.42 -22.38
CA VAL A 127 -9.34 -49.66 -23.79
C VAL A 127 -7.87 -50.05 -23.93
N ASP A 128 -6.97 -49.24 -23.36
CA ASP A 128 -5.53 -49.48 -23.38
C ASP A 128 -5.18 -50.85 -22.79
N ARG A 129 -5.81 -51.25 -21.68
CA ARG A 129 -5.58 -52.55 -21.05
C ARG A 129 -6.04 -53.71 -21.93
N ILE A 130 -7.19 -53.60 -22.58
CA ILE A 130 -7.73 -54.64 -23.45
C ILE A 130 -6.85 -54.83 -24.68
N ASN A 131 -6.47 -53.73 -25.34
CA ASN A 131 -5.59 -53.78 -26.52
C ASN A 131 -4.20 -54.33 -26.17
N LEU A 132 -3.67 -54.01 -24.99
CA LEU A 132 -2.39 -54.55 -24.51
C LEU A 132 -2.45 -56.07 -24.25
N GLU A 133 -3.55 -56.57 -23.69
CA GLU A 133 -3.70 -57.98 -23.31
C GLU A 133 -4.05 -58.90 -24.48
N LEU A 134 -4.78 -58.37 -25.47
CA LEU A 134 -5.17 -59.11 -26.67
C LEU A 134 -4.13 -59.00 -27.79
N ASP A 135 -3.15 -58.09 -27.68
CA ASP A 135 -2.09 -57.84 -28.66
C ASP A 135 -2.65 -57.70 -30.10
N LEU A 136 -3.74 -56.95 -30.23
CA LEU A 136 -4.47 -56.79 -31.49
C LEU A 136 -3.68 -55.89 -32.46
N PRO A 137 -3.65 -56.23 -33.76
CA PRO A 137 -3.18 -55.34 -34.82
C PRO A 137 -3.87 -53.97 -34.77
N GLU A 138 -3.18 -52.91 -35.20
CA GLU A 138 -3.67 -51.52 -35.11
C GLU A 138 -5.03 -51.32 -35.78
N ASP A 139 -5.31 -52.02 -36.87
CA ASP A 139 -6.59 -52.00 -37.61
C ASP A 139 -7.75 -52.73 -36.91
N GLN A 140 -7.47 -53.48 -35.84
CA GLN A 140 -8.45 -54.27 -35.08
C GLN A 140 -8.50 -53.90 -33.60
N GLN A 141 -7.83 -52.81 -33.20
CA GLN A 141 -7.86 -52.36 -31.81
C GLN A 141 -9.29 -51.95 -31.40
N VAL A 142 -9.61 -52.24 -30.15
CA VAL A 142 -10.87 -51.81 -29.54
C VAL A 142 -10.82 -50.30 -29.38
N GLU A 143 -11.71 -49.56 -30.05
CA GLU A 143 -11.83 -48.11 -29.89
C GLU A 143 -12.93 -47.72 -28.90
N SER A 144 -13.97 -48.55 -28.78
CA SER A 144 -15.12 -48.28 -27.94
C SER A 144 -14.86 -48.68 -26.49
N SER A 145 -14.95 -47.71 -25.57
CA SER A 145 -14.87 -48.01 -24.14
C SER A 145 -15.96 -48.98 -23.67
N LYS A 146 -17.17 -48.94 -24.25
CA LYS A 146 -18.24 -49.89 -23.91
C LYS A 146 -17.85 -51.32 -24.24
N GLU A 147 -17.27 -51.51 -25.42
CA GLU A 147 -16.77 -52.80 -25.87
C GLU A 147 -15.62 -53.29 -24.99
N ALA A 148 -14.68 -52.41 -24.63
CA ALA A 148 -13.59 -52.75 -23.72
C ALA A 148 -14.11 -53.25 -22.35
N PHE A 149 -15.15 -52.60 -21.79
CA PHE A 149 -15.80 -53.07 -20.57
C PHE A 149 -16.58 -54.37 -20.76
N ASP A 150 -17.20 -54.58 -21.93
CA ASP A 150 -17.91 -55.82 -22.25
C ASP A 150 -16.97 -57.02 -22.34
N ILE A 151 -15.80 -56.84 -22.95
CA ILE A 151 -14.73 -57.84 -23.01
C ILE A 151 -14.15 -58.06 -21.62
N PHE A 152 -13.84 -57.00 -20.88
CA PHE A 152 -13.22 -57.11 -19.55
C PHE A 152 -14.06 -57.93 -18.57
N TRP A 153 -15.38 -57.71 -18.56
CA TRP A 153 -16.33 -58.42 -17.71
C TRP A 153 -16.87 -59.71 -18.34
N SER A 154 -16.18 -60.29 -19.33
CA SER A 154 -16.53 -61.60 -19.88
C SER A 154 -15.93 -62.74 -19.03
N GLN A 155 -16.57 -63.90 -19.05
CA GLN A 155 -16.09 -65.09 -18.32
C GLN A 155 -14.70 -65.53 -18.81
N GLU A 156 -14.44 -65.38 -20.11
CA GLU A 156 -13.20 -65.82 -20.77
C GLU A 156 -12.03 -64.91 -20.45
N PHE A 157 -12.28 -63.60 -20.34
CA PHE A 157 -11.23 -62.62 -20.09
C PHE A 157 -10.94 -62.47 -18.59
N LEU A 158 -11.92 -62.65 -17.71
CA LEU A 158 -11.75 -62.32 -16.31
C LEU A 158 -10.85 -63.32 -15.57
N THR A 159 -9.69 -62.84 -15.08
CA THR A 159 -8.76 -63.60 -14.24
C THR A 159 -8.44 -62.84 -12.95
N THR A 160 -7.81 -63.50 -11.97
CA THR A 160 -7.38 -62.83 -10.72
C THR A 160 -6.43 -61.67 -10.98
N GLU A 161 -5.51 -61.80 -11.94
CA GLU A 161 -4.58 -60.73 -12.30
C GLU A 161 -5.30 -59.52 -12.92
N ARG A 162 -6.21 -59.77 -13.86
CA ARG A 162 -6.99 -58.71 -14.52
C ARG A 162 -7.96 -58.02 -13.56
N TYR A 163 -8.56 -58.78 -12.65
CA TYR A 163 -9.33 -58.20 -11.54
C TYR A 163 -8.47 -57.29 -10.65
N ASN A 164 -7.23 -57.69 -10.34
CA ASN A 164 -6.30 -56.87 -9.57
C ASN A 164 -5.92 -55.56 -10.29
N PHE A 165 -5.78 -55.57 -11.62
CA PHE A 165 -5.64 -54.33 -12.41
C PHE A 165 -6.83 -53.40 -12.16
N PHE A 166 -8.06 -53.90 -12.28
CA PHE A 166 -9.25 -53.08 -12.04
C PHE A 166 -9.25 -52.50 -10.63
N TYR A 167 -8.97 -53.34 -9.63
CA TYR A 167 -8.95 -52.94 -8.23
C TYR A 167 -7.90 -51.87 -7.93
N ARG A 168 -6.73 -51.92 -8.57
CA ARG A 168 -5.63 -50.97 -8.31
C ARG A 168 -5.71 -49.70 -9.15
N GLU A 169 -6.16 -49.80 -10.40
CA GLU A 169 -6.06 -48.70 -11.36
C GLU A 169 -7.39 -48.03 -11.69
N ILE A 170 -8.49 -48.77 -11.62
CA ILE A 170 -9.80 -48.30 -12.04
C ILE A 170 -10.69 -47.97 -10.83
N LYS A 171 -10.76 -48.84 -9.82
CA LYS A 171 -11.55 -48.63 -8.60
C LYS A 171 -11.25 -47.29 -7.91
N PRO A 172 -9.98 -46.87 -7.72
CA PRO A 172 -9.71 -45.59 -7.06
C PRO A 172 -10.25 -44.38 -7.83
N LEU A 173 -10.32 -44.46 -9.17
CA LEU A 173 -10.88 -43.40 -10.00
C LEU A 173 -12.41 -43.29 -9.80
N PHE A 174 -13.11 -44.42 -9.73
CA PHE A 174 -14.53 -44.47 -9.38
C PHE A 174 -14.81 -43.94 -7.98
N GLU A 175 -13.99 -44.29 -6.98
CA GLU A 175 -14.13 -43.80 -5.61
C GLU A 175 -13.93 -42.29 -5.46
N THR A 176 -13.30 -41.63 -6.45
CA THR A 176 -13.22 -40.17 -6.46
C THR A 176 -14.54 -39.51 -6.79
N ASN A 177 -15.49 -40.22 -7.45
CA ASN A 177 -16.80 -39.67 -7.75
C ASN A 177 -17.63 -39.50 -6.47
N TYR A 178 -18.50 -38.50 -6.46
CA TYR A 178 -19.38 -38.26 -5.34
C TYR A 178 -20.58 -37.42 -5.75
N TYR A 179 -21.65 -37.53 -4.98
CA TYR A 179 -22.77 -36.61 -5.04
C TYR A 179 -22.62 -35.56 -3.94
N ARG A 180 -22.81 -34.28 -4.27
CA ARG A 180 -22.84 -33.21 -3.26
C ARG A 180 -24.27 -32.75 -3.07
N ASN A 181 -24.76 -32.91 -1.85
CA ASN A 181 -26.09 -32.50 -1.49
C ASN A 181 -26.24 -30.98 -1.65
N ILE A 182 -27.42 -30.54 -2.07
CA ILE A 182 -27.76 -29.13 -2.26
C ILE A 182 -28.70 -28.71 -1.14
N THR A 183 -28.49 -27.51 -0.61
CA THR A 183 -29.35 -27.01 0.49
C THR A 183 -30.78 -26.82 -0.02
N ALA A 184 -31.77 -27.21 0.80
CA ALA A 184 -33.15 -26.80 0.59
C ALA A 184 -33.22 -25.27 0.63
N ALA A 185 -33.92 -24.68 -0.33
CA ALA A 185 -33.94 -23.24 -0.56
C ALA A 185 -34.27 -22.46 0.72
N TRP A 186 -33.31 -21.68 1.18
CA TRP A 186 -33.58 -20.56 2.08
C TRP A 186 -33.47 -19.31 1.19
N PHE A 187 -34.54 -18.52 1.07
CA PHE A 187 -34.63 -17.32 0.21
C PHE A 187 -34.73 -17.58 -1.31
N GLY A 188 -35.33 -18.69 -1.74
CA GLY A 188 -35.64 -18.91 -3.16
C GLY A 188 -34.43 -19.17 -4.06
N THR A 189 -33.23 -19.30 -3.51
CA THR A 189 -32.03 -19.76 -4.22
C THR A 189 -31.83 -21.26 -3.96
N SER A 190 -32.48 -22.09 -4.77
CA SER A 190 -32.17 -23.52 -4.84
C SER A 190 -30.84 -23.73 -5.59
N GLY A 191 -30.05 -24.72 -5.16
CA GLY A 191 -28.87 -25.16 -5.91
C GLY A 191 -27.49 -24.79 -5.32
N ILE A 192 -27.43 -24.18 -4.13
CA ILE A 192 -26.14 -23.98 -3.45
C ILE A 192 -25.69 -25.32 -2.83
N PRO A 193 -24.46 -25.77 -3.11
CA PRO A 193 -23.93 -26.97 -2.48
C PRO A 193 -23.81 -26.83 -0.96
N VAL A 194 -24.21 -27.85 -0.21
CA VAL A 194 -24.17 -27.86 1.26
C VAL A 194 -22.76 -27.52 1.77
N ASN A 195 -22.68 -26.56 2.69
CA ASN A 195 -21.47 -26.26 3.45
C ASN A 195 -21.86 -25.96 4.90
N ARG A 196 -21.50 -26.86 5.82
CA ARG A 196 -21.78 -26.77 7.25
C ARG A 196 -20.57 -26.34 8.06
N PHE A 197 -19.55 -25.76 7.42
CA PHE A 197 -18.33 -25.33 8.09
C PHE A 197 -18.59 -24.38 9.26
N ILE A 198 -19.71 -23.64 9.23
CA ILE A 198 -20.18 -22.82 10.35
C ILE A 198 -20.28 -23.58 11.68
N ILE A 199 -20.53 -24.89 11.68
CA ILE A 199 -20.59 -25.71 12.90
C ILE A 199 -19.24 -25.72 13.63
N ILE A 200 -18.14 -25.80 12.88
CA ILE A 200 -16.79 -25.73 13.44
C ILE A 200 -16.45 -24.28 13.77
N ASP A 201 -16.83 -23.38 12.87
CA ASP A 201 -16.41 -21.98 12.91
C ASP A 201 -17.10 -21.17 14.02
N ILE A 202 -18.32 -21.52 14.41
CA ILE A 202 -19.09 -20.79 15.41
C ILE A 202 -18.38 -20.72 16.77
N GLY A 203 -17.64 -21.76 17.15
CA GLY A 203 -16.84 -21.75 18.38
C GLY A 203 -15.77 -20.67 18.36
N PHE A 204 -15.12 -20.46 17.21
CA PHE A 204 -14.16 -19.39 17.02
C PHE A 204 -14.82 -18.02 16.94
N ILE A 205 -15.93 -17.89 16.20
CA ILE A 205 -16.68 -16.64 16.08
C ILE A 205 -17.14 -16.16 17.46
N LEU A 206 -17.69 -17.06 18.30
CA LEU A 206 -18.12 -16.71 19.65
C LEU A 206 -16.94 -16.26 20.53
N LEU A 207 -15.80 -16.94 20.43
CA LEU A 207 -14.60 -16.58 21.15
C LEU A 207 -14.08 -15.20 20.71
N PHE A 208 -14.01 -14.92 19.41
CA PHE A 208 -13.60 -13.61 18.89
C PHE A 208 -14.62 -12.52 19.20
N ALA A 209 -15.93 -12.83 19.17
CA ALA A 209 -16.98 -11.90 19.54
C ALA A 209 -16.84 -11.50 21.01
N ALA A 210 -16.65 -12.48 21.92
CA ALA A 210 -16.45 -12.21 23.34
C ALA A 210 -15.19 -11.36 23.58
N GLU A 211 -14.07 -11.70 22.93
CA GLU A 211 -12.84 -10.93 23.02
C GLU A 211 -13.02 -9.49 22.52
N PHE A 212 -13.66 -9.33 21.36
CA PHE A 212 -13.91 -8.05 20.72
C PHE A 212 -14.79 -7.14 21.60
N LEU A 213 -15.90 -7.68 22.12
CA LEU A 213 -16.82 -6.97 23.02
C LEU A 213 -16.14 -6.58 24.33
N LEU A 214 -15.38 -7.50 24.93
CA LEU A 214 -14.66 -7.23 26.18
C LEU A 214 -13.63 -6.11 25.99
N ARG A 215 -12.85 -6.17 24.92
CA ARG A 215 -11.81 -5.16 24.67
C ARG A 215 -12.39 -3.81 24.26
N SER A 216 -13.46 -3.76 23.47
CA SER A 216 -14.14 -2.50 23.13
C SER A 216 -14.80 -1.87 24.36
N ALA A 217 -15.40 -2.67 25.25
CA ALA A 217 -15.95 -2.19 26.51
C ALA A 217 -14.88 -1.64 27.46
N ILE A 218 -13.72 -2.31 27.58
CA ILE A 218 -12.59 -1.81 28.37
C ILE A 218 -12.05 -0.49 27.79
N LEU A 219 -11.97 -0.37 26.46
CA LEU A 219 -11.49 0.83 25.78
C LEU A 219 -12.43 2.02 25.99
N SER A 220 -13.74 1.82 25.82
CA SER A 220 -14.76 2.84 26.08
C SER A 220 -14.75 3.30 27.54
N ARG A 221 -14.54 2.38 28.50
CA ARG A 221 -14.42 2.76 29.93
C ARG A 221 -13.13 3.52 30.27
N ARG A 222 -12.09 3.44 29.43
CA ARG A 222 -10.81 4.13 29.65
C ARG A 222 -10.73 5.51 29.00
N HIS A 223 -11.57 5.79 28.00
CA HIS A 223 -11.59 7.05 27.27
C HIS A 223 -12.95 7.73 27.45
N ALA A 224 -12.98 8.83 28.23
CA ALA A 224 -14.22 9.50 28.63
C ALA A 224 -15.02 10.13 27.45
N ASN A 225 -14.39 10.35 26.29
CA ASN A 225 -15.00 10.98 25.12
C ASN A 225 -15.29 9.99 23.97
N THR A 226 -15.37 8.69 24.24
CA THR A 226 -15.55 7.67 23.19
C THR A 226 -16.79 6.84 23.46
N ASN A 227 -17.77 6.90 22.56
CA ASN A 227 -18.93 6.02 22.62
C ASN A 227 -18.48 4.57 22.37
N TRP A 228 -19.19 3.58 22.92
CA TRP A 228 -18.80 2.17 22.77
C TRP A 228 -18.78 1.71 21.31
N LEU A 229 -19.67 2.28 20.48
CA LEU A 229 -19.66 2.08 19.02
C LEU A 229 -18.39 2.65 18.36
N ASP A 230 -17.92 3.82 18.78
CA ASP A 230 -16.67 4.40 18.26
C ASP A 230 -15.47 3.52 18.62
N ALA A 231 -15.47 2.94 19.83
CA ALA A 231 -14.45 2.00 20.27
C ALA A 231 -14.46 0.68 19.45
N MET A 232 -15.63 0.25 18.95
CA MET A 232 -15.74 -0.88 18.03
C MET A 232 -15.20 -0.51 16.63
N LEU A 233 -15.51 0.68 16.11
CA LEU A 233 -15.03 1.16 14.81
C LEU A 233 -13.51 1.37 14.78
N TRP A 234 -12.89 1.81 15.87
CA TRP A 234 -11.42 1.85 16.00
C TRP A 234 -10.76 0.48 15.83
N ARG A 235 -11.52 -0.60 16.04
CA ARG A 235 -11.09 -1.99 15.88
C ARG A 235 -11.74 -2.65 14.67
N TRP A 236 -12.06 -1.88 13.63
CA TRP A 236 -12.67 -2.40 12.40
C TRP A 236 -11.94 -3.61 11.83
N TYR A 237 -10.61 -3.70 12.01
CA TYR A 237 -9.80 -4.81 11.52
C TYR A 237 -10.12 -6.16 12.18
N ASP A 238 -10.75 -6.19 13.35
CA ASP A 238 -11.20 -7.43 14.01
C ASP A 238 -12.57 -7.91 13.49
N ILE A 239 -13.38 -7.04 12.87
CA ILE A 239 -14.73 -7.38 12.38
C ILE A 239 -14.73 -8.57 11.40
N PRO A 240 -13.76 -8.71 10.46
CA PRO A 240 -13.71 -9.87 9.58
C PRO A 240 -13.63 -11.23 10.29
N LEU A 241 -13.12 -11.30 11.53
CA LEU A 241 -13.11 -12.55 12.32
C LEU A 241 -14.51 -13.01 12.73
N LEU A 242 -15.48 -12.09 12.75
CA LEU A 242 -16.85 -12.35 13.19
C LEU A 242 -17.76 -12.76 12.02
N LEU A 243 -17.34 -12.49 10.78
CA LEU A 243 -18.15 -12.76 9.60
C LEU A 243 -18.17 -14.26 9.30
N PRO A 244 -19.36 -14.90 9.19
CA PRO A 244 -19.47 -16.29 8.76
C PRO A 244 -19.38 -16.43 7.23
N PHE A 245 -19.48 -15.32 6.50
CA PHE A 245 -19.30 -15.20 5.06
C PHE A 245 -18.02 -14.41 4.74
N TRP A 246 -17.51 -14.53 3.51
CA TRP A 246 -16.23 -13.91 3.09
C TRP A 246 -15.06 -14.17 4.03
N GLN A 247 -14.94 -15.41 4.50
CA GLN A 247 -13.97 -15.80 5.51
C GLN A 247 -12.50 -15.56 5.08
N TRP A 248 -12.24 -15.41 3.78
CA TRP A 248 -10.92 -15.00 3.28
C TRP A 248 -10.47 -13.62 3.80
N LEU A 249 -11.40 -12.72 4.14
CA LEU A 249 -11.10 -11.42 4.75
C LEU A 249 -10.42 -11.54 6.12
N ARG A 250 -10.51 -12.70 6.77
CA ARG A 250 -9.81 -13.00 8.04
C ARG A 250 -8.29 -12.91 7.92
N ALA A 251 -7.74 -12.95 6.71
CA ALA A 251 -6.33 -12.69 6.46
C ALA A 251 -5.88 -11.35 7.09
N ILE A 252 -6.71 -10.30 7.00
CA ILE A 252 -6.41 -8.96 7.51
C ILE A 252 -6.15 -8.97 9.03
N PRO A 253 -7.12 -9.38 9.88
CA PRO A 253 -6.89 -9.45 11.33
C PRO A 253 -5.78 -10.42 11.71
N VAL A 254 -5.65 -11.55 11.02
CA VAL A 254 -4.64 -12.57 11.35
C VAL A 254 -3.24 -12.03 11.15
N VAL A 255 -2.96 -11.39 10.01
CA VAL A 255 -1.66 -10.76 9.73
C VAL A 255 -1.35 -9.68 10.76
N ILE A 256 -2.32 -8.83 11.10
CA ILE A 256 -2.16 -7.77 12.10
C ILE A 256 -1.86 -8.36 13.48
N ARG A 257 -2.61 -9.38 13.92
CA ARG A 257 -2.45 -10.02 15.24
C ARG A 257 -1.12 -10.79 15.35
N ILE A 258 -0.68 -11.45 14.29
CA ILE A 258 0.64 -12.11 14.25
C ILE A 258 1.75 -11.07 14.43
N ASN A 259 1.67 -9.94 13.73
CA ASN A 259 2.62 -8.85 13.86
C ASN A 259 2.60 -8.22 15.28
N GLN A 260 1.41 -7.91 15.81
CA GLN A 260 1.24 -7.31 17.14
C GLN A 260 1.72 -8.23 18.28
N SER A 261 1.47 -9.54 18.17
CA SER A 261 1.87 -10.54 19.16
C SER A 261 3.38 -10.88 19.13
N LYS A 262 4.09 -10.41 18.09
CA LYS A 262 5.49 -10.76 17.81
C LYS A 262 5.70 -12.29 17.78
N LEU A 263 4.72 -13.03 17.27
CA LEU A 263 4.82 -14.48 17.05
C LEU A 263 5.75 -14.77 15.86
N ILE A 264 5.59 -13.99 14.79
CA ILE A 264 6.42 -14.03 13.60
C ILE A 264 6.80 -12.58 13.31
N ASP A 265 8.09 -12.32 13.15
CA ASP A 265 8.56 -10.99 12.76
C ASP A 265 8.30 -10.79 11.26
N LEU A 266 7.23 -10.05 10.94
CA LEU A 266 6.85 -9.72 9.57
C LEU A 266 7.53 -8.44 9.06
N GLU A 267 8.35 -7.77 9.89
CA GLU A 267 9.08 -6.57 9.47
C GLU A 267 10.01 -6.80 8.27
N PRO A 268 10.73 -7.93 8.15
CA PRO A 268 11.56 -8.20 6.96
C PRO A 268 10.76 -8.26 5.67
N ILE A 269 9.55 -8.85 5.70
CA ILE A 269 8.67 -8.99 4.53
C ILE A 269 8.05 -7.63 4.18
N ARG A 270 7.55 -6.89 5.18
CA ARG A 270 7.03 -5.53 5.00
C ARG A 270 8.10 -4.64 4.38
N ASN A 271 9.32 -4.66 4.93
CA ASN A 271 10.42 -3.83 4.46
C ASN A 271 10.86 -4.21 3.04
N ARG A 272 10.68 -5.46 2.60
CA ARG A 272 10.96 -5.87 1.20
C ARG A 272 9.85 -5.43 0.24
N LEU A 273 8.58 -5.53 0.63
CA LEU A 273 7.45 -5.08 -0.19
C LEU A 273 7.44 -3.55 -0.35
N THR A 274 7.67 -2.81 0.72
CA THR A 274 7.77 -1.35 0.65
C THR A 274 8.98 -0.94 -0.19
N ARG A 275 10.13 -1.60 -0.05
CA ARG A 275 11.29 -1.37 -0.92
C ARG A 275 11.02 -1.71 -2.38
N GLY A 276 10.30 -2.78 -2.70
CA GLY A 276 9.98 -3.15 -4.09
C GLY A 276 9.01 -2.19 -4.76
N ILE A 277 7.95 -1.78 -4.05
CA ILE A 277 6.96 -0.81 -4.55
C ILE A 277 7.57 0.59 -4.65
N LEU A 278 8.40 0.98 -3.66
CA LEU A 278 9.13 2.24 -3.72
C LEU A 278 10.21 2.21 -4.80
N ALA A 279 10.93 1.10 -5.00
CA ALA A 279 11.92 0.99 -6.08
C ALA A 279 11.26 1.07 -7.47
N SER A 280 10.07 0.51 -7.66
CA SER A 280 9.34 0.62 -8.93
C SER A 280 8.79 2.03 -9.22
N VAL A 281 8.68 2.89 -8.19
CA VAL A 281 8.14 4.25 -8.33
C VAL A 281 9.24 5.32 -8.21
N ALA A 282 10.31 5.07 -7.46
CA ALA A 282 11.27 6.09 -7.05
C ALA A 282 12.52 6.20 -7.92
N VAL A 283 12.70 5.36 -8.94
CA VAL A 283 13.93 5.39 -9.77
C VAL A 283 13.79 6.28 -11.01
N GLU A 284 12.58 6.54 -11.52
CA GLU A 284 12.38 7.38 -12.72
C GLU A 284 11.78 8.78 -12.43
N LEU A 285 11.17 9.00 -11.27
CA LEU A 285 10.36 10.21 -11.06
C LEU A 285 11.12 11.42 -10.52
N THR A 286 12.16 11.27 -9.70
CA THR A 286 12.79 12.41 -9.01
C THR A 286 13.65 13.28 -9.93
N GLU A 287 14.38 12.67 -10.87
CA GLU A 287 15.14 13.41 -11.88
C GLU A 287 14.20 14.16 -12.83
N VAL A 288 13.20 13.45 -13.36
CA VAL A 288 12.23 14.01 -14.32
C VAL A 288 11.36 15.10 -13.68
N VAL A 289 11.02 15.00 -12.39
CA VAL A 289 10.17 16.00 -11.71
C VAL A 289 10.88 17.34 -11.55
N ILE A 290 12.15 17.36 -11.14
CA ILE A 290 12.89 18.63 -10.98
C ILE A 290 13.14 19.28 -12.35
N LEU A 291 13.52 18.47 -13.35
CA LEU A 291 13.66 18.95 -14.73
C LEU A 291 12.34 19.52 -15.26
N ARG A 292 11.22 18.84 -15.01
CA ARG A 292 9.89 19.30 -15.44
C ARG A 292 9.44 20.57 -14.74
N VAL A 293 9.80 20.77 -13.47
CA VAL A 293 9.52 22.03 -12.75
C VAL A 293 10.34 23.18 -13.34
N ILE A 294 11.63 22.97 -13.61
CA ILE A 294 12.49 23.97 -14.24
C ILE A 294 11.97 24.30 -15.65
N ASP A 295 11.64 23.30 -16.46
CA ASP A 295 11.05 23.47 -17.79
C ASP A 295 9.73 24.25 -17.72
N GLN A 296 8.90 24.01 -16.70
CA GLN A 296 7.64 24.72 -16.53
C GLN A 296 7.84 26.20 -16.18
N VAL A 297 8.84 26.52 -15.37
CA VAL A 297 9.22 27.91 -15.06
C VAL A 297 9.85 28.59 -16.28
N GLN A 298 10.74 27.91 -17.00
CA GLN A 298 11.34 28.41 -18.24
C GLN A 298 10.27 28.70 -19.30
N ASN A 299 9.27 27.82 -19.45
CA ASN A 299 8.16 28.07 -20.37
C ASN A 299 7.35 29.31 -19.97
N MET A 300 7.07 29.53 -18.69
CA MET A 300 6.36 30.74 -18.22
C MET A 300 7.14 32.04 -18.49
N LEU A 301 8.48 31.98 -18.41
CA LEU A 301 9.36 33.09 -18.76
C LEU A 301 9.39 33.31 -20.28
N GLN A 302 9.49 32.24 -21.08
CA GLN A 302 9.53 32.32 -22.54
C GLN A 302 8.20 32.77 -23.17
N THR A 303 7.06 32.45 -22.55
CA THR A 303 5.74 32.85 -23.05
C THR A 303 5.29 34.23 -22.57
N GLY A 304 6.08 34.90 -21.70
CA GLY A 304 5.75 36.20 -21.12
C GLY A 304 4.53 36.15 -20.18
N ASP A 305 4.14 34.96 -19.72
CA ASP A 305 3.02 34.77 -18.80
C ASP A 305 3.35 35.30 -17.39
N MET A 306 4.64 35.42 -17.05
CA MET A 306 5.10 36.08 -15.83
C MET A 306 4.73 37.57 -15.83
N ARG A 307 5.03 38.30 -16.91
CA ARG A 307 4.59 39.69 -17.11
C ARG A 307 3.08 39.83 -16.94
N ARG A 308 2.28 38.93 -17.52
CA ARG A 308 0.82 38.93 -17.34
C ARG A 308 0.42 38.71 -15.89
N THR A 309 1.00 37.74 -15.19
CA THR A 309 0.62 37.41 -13.80
C THR A 309 0.96 38.54 -12.82
N ILE A 310 2.06 39.25 -13.03
CA ILE A 310 2.49 40.39 -12.19
C ILE A 310 1.66 41.64 -12.52
N LEU A 311 1.22 41.81 -13.78
CA LEU A 311 0.45 42.96 -14.23
C LEU A 311 -1.07 42.81 -14.03
N ASP A 312 -1.63 41.62 -14.20
CA ASP A 312 -3.06 41.27 -14.06
C ASP A 312 -3.42 40.79 -12.65
N THR A 313 -2.97 41.51 -11.62
CA THR A 313 -3.54 41.34 -10.27
C THR A 313 -4.92 42.01 -10.09
N THR A 314 -5.62 42.28 -11.19
CA THR A 314 -6.99 42.83 -11.22
C THR A 314 -8.08 41.78 -10.94
N ALA A 315 -7.70 40.54 -10.62
CA ALA A 315 -8.61 39.58 -10.00
C ALA A 315 -8.57 39.76 -8.47
N GLY A 316 -9.34 40.74 -7.98
CA GLY A 316 -9.61 40.95 -6.57
C GLY A 316 -10.43 39.85 -5.89
N ASP A 317 -10.30 38.58 -6.30
CA ASP A 317 -11.01 37.45 -5.68
C ASP A 317 -10.09 36.24 -5.57
N ARG A 318 -9.81 35.86 -4.31
CA ARG A 318 -9.08 34.68 -3.80
C ARG A 318 -7.60 34.85 -3.46
N TYR A 319 -7.25 35.94 -2.77
CA TYR A 319 -6.39 35.72 -1.60
C TYR A 319 -7.28 35.01 -0.56
N ILE A 320 -7.15 33.70 -0.45
CA ILE A 320 -7.88 32.93 0.58
C ILE A 320 -7.15 33.22 1.89
N ASP A 321 -7.66 34.21 2.61
CA ASP A 321 -7.35 34.41 4.02
C ASP A 321 -7.85 33.18 4.78
N LEU A 322 -6.93 32.23 5.00
CA LEU A 322 -7.21 30.94 5.61
C LEU A 322 -7.45 31.07 7.12
N ASN A 323 -7.11 32.20 7.75
CA ASN A 323 -7.06 32.31 9.21
C ASN A 323 -7.56 33.62 9.83
N GLY A 324 -8.05 34.60 9.06
CA GLY A 324 -8.54 35.88 9.59
C GLY A 324 -7.45 36.74 10.20
N VAL A 325 -6.19 36.48 9.84
CA VAL A 325 -5.00 37.13 10.36
C VAL A 325 -4.27 37.71 9.18
N ASP A 326 -4.08 39.03 9.16
CA ASP A 326 -3.38 39.72 8.07
C ASP A 326 -1.89 39.29 8.07
N GLU A 327 -1.55 38.20 7.38
CA GLU A 327 -0.20 37.60 7.45
C GLU A 327 0.86 38.57 6.94
N LEU A 328 0.48 39.49 6.04
CA LEU A 328 1.30 40.61 5.59
C LEU A 328 1.69 41.54 6.72
N GLN A 329 0.80 41.79 7.70
CA GLN A 329 1.10 42.62 8.85
C GLN A 329 2.06 41.92 9.83
N LEU A 330 1.89 40.62 10.05
CA LEU A 330 2.80 39.80 10.87
C LEU A 330 4.19 39.65 10.22
N ILE A 331 4.25 39.42 8.92
CA ILE A 331 5.51 39.37 8.16
C ILE A 331 6.16 40.75 8.19
N SER A 332 5.43 41.83 7.93
CA SER A 332 5.96 43.19 8.01
C SER A 332 6.50 43.51 9.40
N GLN A 333 5.78 43.17 10.46
CA GLN A 333 6.26 43.35 11.83
C GLN A 333 7.51 42.52 12.12
N ARG A 334 7.56 41.26 11.66
CA ARG A 334 8.70 40.37 11.88
C ARG A 334 9.93 40.80 11.09
N VAL A 335 9.76 41.17 9.83
CA VAL A 335 10.82 41.69 8.96
C VAL A 335 11.31 43.03 9.49
N THR A 336 10.42 43.94 9.87
CA THR A 336 10.79 45.24 10.44
C THR A 336 11.56 45.08 11.75
N ALA A 337 11.11 44.18 12.64
CA ALA A 337 11.84 43.87 13.87
C ALA A 337 13.23 43.28 13.56
N THR A 338 13.33 42.36 12.60
CA THR A 338 14.61 41.74 12.20
C THR A 338 15.54 42.77 11.57
N VAL A 339 15.04 43.63 10.68
CA VAL A 339 15.83 44.69 10.05
C VAL A 339 16.32 45.68 11.10
N LEU A 340 15.44 46.13 11.98
CA LEU A 340 15.75 47.17 12.96
C LEU A 340 16.67 46.66 14.09
N HIS A 341 16.46 45.44 14.56
CA HIS A 341 17.21 44.87 15.70
C HIS A 341 18.41 44.03 15.27
N ASP A 342 18.33 43.30 14.15
CA ASP A 342 19.36 42.32 13.79
C ASP A 342 20.21 42.73 12.58
N VAL A 343 19.66 43.49 11.63
CA VAL A 343 20.39 43.88 10.40
C VAL A 343 21.03 45.25 10.54
N LEU A 344 20.27 46.28 10.93
CA LEU A 344 20.75 47.67 11.04
C LEU A 344 22.02 47.79 11.89
N PRO A 345 22.08 47.17 13.10
CA PRO A 345 23.28 47.23 13.92
C PRO A 345 24.49 46.54 13.29
N LYS A 346 24.27 45.51 12.46
CA LYS A 346 25.35 44.77 11.80
C LYS A 346 25.93 45.51 10.60
N ILE A 347 25.10 46.28 9.87
CA ILE A 347 25.52 47.09 8.72
C ILE A 347 25.94 48.52 9.09
N ARG A 348 25.78 48.91 10.36
CA ARG A 348 26.26 50.19 10.92
C ARG A 348 27.68 50.57 10.46
N PRO A 349 28.72 49.71 10.61
CA PRO A 349 30.07 50.09 10.21
C PRO A 349 30.16 50.41 8.71
N ASP A 350 29.43 49.69 7.87
CA ASP A 350 29.43 49.90 6.41
C ASP A 350 28.72 51.21 6.03
N ILE A 351 27.62 51.54 6.72
CA ILE A 351 26.90 52.81 6.55
C ILE A 351 27.76 53.99 7.01
N GLU A 352 28.41 53.86 8.18
CA GLU A 352 29.32 54.89 8.68
C GLU A 352 30.48 55.13 7.70
N LEU A 353 31.03 54.07 7.09
CA LEU A 353 32.06 54.19 6.06
C LEU A 353 31.55 54.89 4.80
N LEU A 354 30.34 54.58 4.34
CA LEU A 354 29.72 55.24 3.18
C LEU A 354 29.42 56.73 3.46
N ILE A 355 28.91 57.06 4.64
CA ILE A 355 28.64 58.45 5.03
C ILE A 355 29.96 59.20 5.18
N GLN A 356 30.97 58.61 5.83
CA GLN A 356 32.30 59.21 5.93
C GLN A 356 32.90 59.47 4.54
N HIS A 357 32.76 58.51 3.61
CA HIS A 357 33.21 58.68 2.24
C HIS A 357 32.47 59.82 1.54
N THR A 358 31.15 59.89 1.69
CA THR A 358 30.31 60.92 1.05
C THR A 358 30.60 62.31 1.61
N VAL A 359 30.72 62.46 2.93
CA VAL A 359 31.06 63.71 3.62
C VAL A 359 32.47 64.15 3.23
N ARG A 360 33.44 63.23 3.21
CA ARG A 360 34.81 63.53 2.80
C ARG A 360 34.88 63.96 1.34
N SER A 361 34.17 63.27 0.46
CA SER A 361 34.07 63.62 -0.97
C SER A 361 33.45 65.01 -1.14
N ALA A 362 32.34 65.32 -0.44
CA ALA A 362 31.70 66.63 -0.49
C ALA A 362 32.60 67.76 0.06
N LEU A 363 33.32 67.51 1.15
CA LEU A 363 34.28 68.48 1.71
C LEU A 363 35.47 68.70 0.77
N SER A 364 35.98 67.64 0.14
CA SER A 364 37.09 67.73 -0.82
C SER A 364 36.72 68.45 -2.13
N GLN A 365 35.43 68.52 -2.48
CA GLN A 365 34.95 69.29 -3.63
C GLN A 365 34.95 70.80 -3.36
N ASN A 366 35.13 71.25 -2.12
CA ASN A 366 35.16 72.67 -1.76
C ASN A 366 36.61 73.21 -1.79
N PHE A 367 36.87 74.18 -2.67
CA PHE A 367 38.21 74.77 -2.92
C PHE A 367 38.91 75.29 -1.65
N VAL A 368 38.15 75.84 -0.70
CA VAL A 368 38.68 76.39 0.56
C VAL A 368 39.19 75.29 1.48
N TYR A 369 38.50 74.15 1.52
CA TYR A 369 38.86 73.02 2.38
C TYR A 369 40.15 72.32 1.91
N ALA A 370 40.32 72.18 0.59
CA ALA A 370 41.54 71.60 -0.01
C ALA A 370 42.81 72.42 0.32
N GLN A 371 42.70 73.75 0.50
CA GLN A 371 43.85 74.60 0.83
C GLN A 371 44.26 74.53 2.30
N ILE A 372 43.31 74.27 3.22
CA ILE A 372 43.55 74.28 4.67
C ILE A 372 43.94 72.88 5.18
N GLN A 373 43.67 71.81 4.41
CA GLN A 373 44.03 70.42 4.75
C GLN A 373 45.54 70.20 4.97
N ASN A 374 46.40 71.06 4.40
CA ASN A 374 47.87 70.98 4.54
C ASN A 374 48.39 71.56 5.86
N ILE A 375 47.53 72.13 6.70
CA ILE A 375 47.93 72.66 8.02
C ILE A 375 47.96 71.53 9.04
N PRO A 376 49.06 71.36 9.82
CA PRO A 376 49.16 70.35 10.86
C PRO A 376 47.96 70.42 11.84
N GLY A 377 47.26 69.30 12.04
CA GLY A 377 46.11 69.18 12.94
C GLY A 377 44.72 69.42 12.29
N VAL A 378 44.63 70.03 11.11
CA VAL A 378 43.34 70.26 10.43
C VAL A 378 42.79 68.99 9.77
N ALA A 379 43.67 68.15 9.19
CA ALA A 379 43.26 66.88 8.60
C ALA A 379 42.63 65.91 9.64
N ASP A 380 43.17 65.91 10.86
CA ASP A 380 42.63 65.12 11.97
C ASP A 380 41.29 65.69 12.46
N ALA A 381 41.16 67.02 12.52
CA ALA A 381 39.92 67.68 12.90
C ALA A 381 38.78 67.37 11.92
N SER A 382 39.05 67.37 10.60
CA SER A 382 38.03 66.99 9.62
C SER A 382 37.66 65.52 9.68
N THR A 383 38.62 64.64 9.94
CA THR A 383 38.34 63.20 10.05
C THR A 383 37.42 62.93 11.24
N ARG A 384 37.67 63.61 12.38
CA ARG A 384 36.77 63.55 13.55
C ARG A 384 35.38 64.11 13.25
N LEU A 385 35.31 65.25 12.55
CA LEU A 385 34.04 65.83 12.14
C LEU A 385 33.24 64.91 11.22
N SER A 386 33.88 64.27 10.23
CA SER A 386 33.22 63.29 9.36
C SER A 386 32.72 62.08 10.12
N GLN A 387 33.48 61.60 11.11
CA GLN A 387 33.10 60.49 11.96
C GLN A 387 31.91 60.84 12.87
N GLU A 388 31.90 62.06 13.41
CA GLU A 388 30.83 62.55 14.28
C GLU A 388 29.54 62.82 13.50
N ILE A 389 29.63 63.40 12.30
CA ILE A 389 28.49 63.54 11.38
C ILE A 389 27.94 62.18 10.97
N ALA A 390 28.81 61.21 10.63
CA ALA A 390 28.37 59.87 10.25
C ALA A 390 27.62 59.18 11.39
N THR A 391 28.12 59.30 12.62
CA THR A 391 27.48 58.74 13.81
C THR A 391 26.13 59.40 14.08
N GLN A 392 26.07 60.73 14.08
CA GLN A 392 24.83 61.47 14.33
C GLN A 392 23.78 61.24 13.24
N LEU A 393 24.20 61.15 11.98
CA LEU A 393 23.30 60.90 10.86
C LEU A 393 22.76 59.46 10.90
N TYR A 394 23.60 58.48 11.26
CA TYR A 394 23.15 57.10 11.48
C TYR A 394 22.13 57.01 12.62
N ASP A 395 22.40 57.67 13.75
CA ASP A 395 21.48 57.66 14.90
C ASP A 395 20.17 58.39 14.59
N ALA A 396 20.22 59.51 13.86
CA ALA A 396 19.03 60.21 13.36
C ALA A 396 18.22 59.38 12.37
N LEU A 397 18.88 58.67 11.44
CA LEU A 397 18.22 57.76 10.48
C LEU A 397 17.57 56.58 11.20
N ARG A 398 18.28 55.96 12.14
CA ARG A 398 17.76 54.88 12.97
C ARG A 398 16.52 55.35 13.75
N GLN A 399 16.58 56.51 14.40
CA GLN A 399 15.43 57.06 15.13
C GLN A 399 14.28 57.42 14.21
N GLY A 400 14.55 57.99 13.03
CA GLY A 400 13.53 58.28 12.02
C GLY A 400 12.78 57.02 11.58
N VAL A 401 13.49 55.93 11.29
CA VAL A 401 12.88 54.64 10.92
C VAL A 401 12.06 54.06 12.08
N ILE A 402 12.56 54.12 13.32
CA ILE A 402 11.83 53.66 14.50
C ILE A 402 10.53 54.45 14.69
N ASN A 403 10.58 55.77 14.53
CA ASN A 403 9.43 56.63 14.75
C ASN A 403 8.37 56.45 13.66
N VAL A 404 8.77 56.30 12.39
CA VAL A 404 7.86 56.06 11.26
C VAL A 404 7.13 54.72 11.38
N VAL A 405 7.78 53.70 11.95
CA VAL A 405 7.18 52.38 12.15
C VAL A 405 6.21 52.35 13.34
N ASN A 406 6.48 53.11 14.40
CA ASN A 406 5.71 53.08 15.65
C ASN A 406 4.61 54.15 15.75
N ASP A 407 4.55 55.10 14.81
CA ASP A 407 3.53 56.16 14.75
C ASP A 407 2.43 55.84 13.72
N GLU A 408 1.16 56.05 14.08
CA GLU A 408 0.01 55.86 13.20
C GLU A 408 0.11 56.70 11.92
N GLN A 409 0.68 57.91 11.99
CA GLN A 409 0.93 58.74 10.80
C GLN A 409 2.03 58.17 9.91
N GLY A 410 3.09 57.60 10.49
CA GLY A 410 4.18 56.98 9.75
C GLY A 410 3.74 55.71 9.01
N ALA A 411 2.84 54.94 9.60
CA ALA A 411 2.23 53.78 8.95
C ALA A 411 1.40 54.19 7.72
N ALA A 412 0.66 55.30 7.80
CA ALA A 412 -0.14 55.83 6.69
C ALA A 412 0.74 56.34 5.52
N LEU A 413 1.82 57.07 5.84
CA LEU A 413 2.80 57.53 4.83
C LEU A 413 3.52 56.36 4.16
N THR A 414 3.90 55.34 4.94
CA THR A 414 4.52 54.12 4.42
C THR A 414 3.59 53.39 3.47
N ARG A 415 2.31 53.25 3.83
CA ARG A 415 1.29 52.67 2.94
C ARG A 415 1.12 53.47 1.65
N SER A 416 1.10 54.80 1.73
CA SER A 416 1.01 55.67 0.55
C SER A 416 2.25 55.56 -0.34
N LEU A 417 3.45 55.53 0.25
CA LEU A 417 4.70 55.35 -0.47
C LEU A 417 4.75 53.98 -1.16
N ILE A 418 4.38 52.89 -0.47
CA ILE A 418 4.34 51.54 -1.05
C ILE A 418 3.32 51.49 -2.20
N ALA A 419 2.14 52.08 -2.01
CA ALA A 419 1.13 52.13 -3.07
C ALA A 419 1.62 52.93 -4.29
N LYS A 420 2.30 54.06 -4.07
CA LYS A 420 2.84 54.91 -5.13
C LYS A 420 4.05 54.29 -5.83
N VAL A 421 4.97 53.66 -5.08
CA VAL A 421 6.09 52.90 -5.63
C VAL A 421 5.57 51.72 -6.44
N GLY A 422 4.58 50.98 -5.92
CA GLY A 422 3.97 49.88 -6.64
C GLY A 422 3.25 50.31 -7.91
N SER A 423 2.54 51.44 -7.90
CA SER A 423 1.88 51.97 -9.10
C SER A 423 2.87 52.48 -10.13
N THR A 424 3.90 53.21 -9.70
CA THR A 424 4.94 53.78 -10.59
C THR A 424 5.79 52.67 -11.19
N PHE A 425 6.18 51.68 -10.37
CA PHE A 425 6.90 50.50 -10.84
C PHE A 425 6.09 49.74 -11.88
N ARG A 426 4.78 49.55 -11.68
CA ARG A 426 3.90 48.90 -12.66
C ARG A 426 3.83 49.66 -13.98
N GLU A 427 3.79 50.99 -13.92
CA GLU A 427 3.72 51.87 -15.09
C GLU A 427 5.03 51.81 -15.90
N GLU A 428 6.18 51.83 -15.21
CA GLU A 428 7.51 51.70 -15.83
C GLU A 428 7.72 50.29 -16.42
N ILE A 429 7.36 49.24 -15.67
CA ILE A 429 7.39 47.83 -16.08
C ILE A 429 6.52 47.56 -17.33
N GLN A 430 5.45 48.33 -17.52
CA GLN A 430 4.63 48.20 -18.72
C GLN A 430 5.28 48.82 -19.95
N GLN A 431 6.10 49.86 -19.77
CA GLN A 431 6.73 50.62 -20.84
C GLN A 431 8.08 50.05 -21.26
N ASP A 432 8.84 49.41 -20.36
CA ASP A 432 10.24 49.10 -20.63
C ASP A 432 10.52 47.70 -21.19
N GLN A 433 11.43 47.62 -22.16
CA GLN A 433 11.93 46.36 -22.74
C GLN A 433 12.88 45.61 -21.79
N GLU A 434 13.31 46.25 -20.70
CA GLU A 434 14.27 45.69 -19.72
C GLU A 434 13.76 44.40 -19.04
N ILE A 435 12.44 44.19 -18.95
CA ILE A 435 11.88 42.95 -18.38
C ILE A 435 12.10 41.75 -19.28
N GLU A 436 12.06 41.95 -20.60
CA GLU A 436 12.34 40.89 -21.56
C GLU A 436 13.80 40.44 -21.44
N GLU A 437 14.71 41.39 -21.16
CA GLU A 437 16.11 41.10 -20.88
C GLU A 437 16.28 40.34 -19.54
N ILE A 438 15.54 40.71 -18.50
CA ILE A 438 15.55 39.98 -17.22
C ILE A 438 14.95 38.57 -17.36
N GLU A 439 13.84 38.41 -18.07
CA GLU A 439 13.22 37.10 -18.35
C GLU A 439 14.18 36.20 -19.15
N ALA A 440 14.90 36.77 -20.13
CA ALA A 440 15.93 36.06 -20.89
C ALA A 440 17.12 35.63 -20.00
N LEU A 441 17.62 36.52 -19.15
CA LEU A 441 18.71 36.21 -18.21
C LEU A 441 18.31 35.15 -17.19
N LEU A 442 17.08 35.20 -16.67
CA LEU A 442 16.54 34.17 -15.79
C LEU A 442 16.36 32.83 -16.51
N GLY A 443 15.93 32.83 -17.77
CA GLY A 443 15.85 31.64 -18.60
C GLY A 443 17.21 30.96 -18.78
N VAL A 444 18.26 31.75 -19.05
CA VAL A 444 19.65 31.27 -19.17
C VAL A 444 20.16 30.73 -17.84
N TRP A 445 19.91 31.42 -16.72
CA TRP A 445 20.32 30.96 -15.40
C TRP A 445 19.63 29.65 -14.97
N LEU A 446 18.35 29.47 -15.32
CA LEU A 446 17.63 28.22 -15.07
C LEU A 446 18.18 27.06 -15.91
N GLU A 447 18.62 27.33 -17.15
CA GLU A 447 19.29 26.33 -17.99
C GLU A 447 20.64 25.92 -17.38
N GLU A 448 21.38 26.87 -16.83
CA GLU A 448 22.63 26.60 -16.11
C GLU A 448 22.40 25.73 -14.86
N ILE A 449 21.33 25.97 -14.10
CA ILE A 449 20.94 25.10 -12.97
C ILE A 449 20.62 23.68 -13.45
N LYS A 450 19.85 23.56 -14.53
CA LYS A 450 19.46 22.27 -15.12
C LYS A 450 20.68 21.45 -15.53
N ILE A 451 21.63 22.07 -16.23
CA ILE A 451 22.88 21.44 -16.67
C ILE A 451 23.73 21.02 -15.47
N ASN A 452 23.93 21.91 -14.49
CA ASN A 452 24.70 21.62 -13.29
C ASN A 452 24.07 20.50 -12.45
N TYR A 453 22.74 20.44 -12.37
CA TYR A 453 22.02 19.39 -11.66
C TYR A 453 22.22 18.01 -12.31
N VAL A 454 22.10 17.93 -13.65
CA VAL A 454 22.31 16.68 -14.40
C VAL A 454 23.76 16.21 -14.34
N GLN A 455 24.73 17.13 -14.45
CA GLN A 455 26.16 16.79 -14.33
C GLN A 455 26.50 16.24 -12.94
N ARG A 456 25.96 16.85 -11.87
CA ARG A 456 26.20 16.40 -10.50
C ARG A 456 25.60 15.02 -10.21
N LEU A 457 24.44 14.71 -10.80
CA LEU A 457 23.81 13.38 -10.71
C LEU A 457 24.59 12.30 -11.46
N ALA A 458 25.23 12.63 -12.58
CA ALA A 458 26.06 11.69 -13.33
C ALA A 458 27.38 11.34 -12.61
N GLU A 459 27.84 12.19 -11.69
CA GLU A 459 29.06 12.00 -10.90
C GLU A 459 28.82 11.37 -9.52
N GLU A 460 27.58 11.39 -8.98
CA GLU A 460 27.24 10.76 -7.70
C GLU A 460 26.81 9.29 -7.88
N ASP A 461 27.51 8.36 -7.19
CA ASP A 461 27.12 6.95 -7.10
C ASP A 461 25.68 6.81 -6.60
N ILE A 462 24.87 5.98 -7.26
CA ILE A 462 23.45 5.72 -6.98
C ILE A 462 23.18 5.39 -5.48
N GLU A 463 24.18 4.85 -4.76
CA GLU A 463 24.13 4.58 -3.33
C GLU A 463 24.09 5.84 -2.43
N SER A 464 24.77 6.93 -2.80
CA SER A 464 24.83 8.17 -1.99
C SER A 464 23.54 8.98 -2.08
N LEU A 465 22.89 8.97 -3.26
CA LEU A 465 21.60 9.61 -3.51
C LEU A 465 20.46 8.93 -2.71
N GLN A 466 20.57 7.63 -2.45
CA GLN A 466 19.62 6.92 -1.59
C GLN A 466 19.76 7.32 -0.11
N GLU A 467 20.97 7.51 0.39
CA GLU A 467 21.21 7.97 1.76
C GLU A 467 20.73 9.41 1.99
N GLN A 468 20.97 10.32 1.03
CA GLN A 468 20.54 11.71 1.14
C GLN A 468 19.01 11.84 1.07
N THR A 469 18.35 11.09 0.19
CA THR A 469 16.88 11.03 0.10
C THR A 469 16.26 10.56 1.41
N GLN A 470 16.85 9.55 2.07
CA GLN A 470 16.39 9.09 3.39
C GLN A 470 16.53 10.16 4.48
N LYS A 471 17.58 11.00 4.44
CA LYS A 471 17.75 12.11 5.39
C LYS A 471 16.69 13.20 5.20
N ILE A 472 16.32 13.52 3.96
CA ILE A 472 15.27 14.51 3.67
C ILE A 472 13.90 14.02 4.19
N TYR A 473 13.52 12.77 3.91
CA TYR A 473 12.27 12.20 4.43
C TYR A 473 12.25 12.09 5.97
N ALA A 474 13.40 11.89 6.62
CA ALA A 474 13.51 11.89 8.07
C ALA A 474 13.30 13.29 8.69
N ILE A 475 13.61 14.37 7.95
CA ILE A 475 13.40 15.75 8.38
C ILE A 475 11.91 16.11 8.24
N THR A 476 11.25 15.75 7.13
CA THR A 476 9.82 16.02 6.91
C THR A 476 8.93 15.27 7.91
N ARG A 477 9.38 14.10 8.41
CA ARG A 477 8.65 13.35 9.46
C ARG A 477 8.79 13.94 10.87
N LYS A 478 9.70 14.89 11.08
CA LYS A 478 9.86 15.61 12.36
C LYS A 478 9.05 16.91 12.44
N SER A 479 8.42 17.35 11.35
CA SER A 479 7.64 18.60 11.31
C SER A 479 6.12 18.39 11.27
N PHE A 480 5.62 17.22 11.67
CA PHE A 480 4.19 16.94 11.88
C PHE A 480 3.95 16.40 13.29
#